data_AF-A0A292Z6X9-F1
#
_entry.id   AF-A0A292Z6X9-F1
#
_cell.length_a   1.000
_cell.length_b   1.000
_cell.length_c   1.000
_cell.angle_alpha   90.00
_cell.angle_beta   90.00
_cell.angle_gamma   90.00
#
_symmetry.space_group_name_H-M   'P 1'
#
loop_
_entity.id
_entity.type
_entity.pdbx_description
1 polymer ?
#
loop_
_entity_poly.entity_id
_entity_poly.type
_entity_poly.pdbx_seq_one_letter_code
_entity_poly.pdbx_strand_id
1 'polypeptide(L)' 'MPRAIARANAAKSSIRAHVEHVFAHQKNRFGLFIRTIGLARAEAKLTLCNLAYNFNRLIFHERRESMG' A
#
# COMPACT_ATOMS: atom_id res chain seq x y z
N MET A 1 5.07 -8.19 26.17
CA MET A 1 6.17 -7.34 25.66
C MET A 1 6.58 -6.33 26.71
N PRO A 2 7.87 -6.02 26.87
CA PRO A 2 8.33 -4.89 27.69
C PRO A 2 7.62 -3.58 27.31
N ARG A 3 7.27 -2.74 28.30
CA ARG A 3 6.52 -1.48 28.07
C ARG A 3 7.20 -0.54 27.07
N ALA A 4 8.53 -0.49 27.07
CA ALA A 4 9.30 0.32 26.12
C ALA A 4 9.10 -0.13 24.67
N ILE A 5 9.12 -1.45 24.41
CA ILE A 5 8.91 -2.03 23.08
C ILE A 5 7.47 -1.79 22.62
N ALA A 6 6.48 -1.95 23.51
CA ALA A 6 5.08 -1.70 23.20
C ALA A 6 4.84 -0.24 22.77
N ARG A 7 5.42 0.73 23.49
CA ARG A 7 5.33 2.17 23.13
C ARG A 7 5.98 2.46 21.77
N ALA A 8 7.16 1.92 21.51
CA ALA A 8 7.83 2.09 20.23
C ALA A 8 7.04 1.46 19.06
N ASN A 9 6.44 0.29 19.28
CA ASN A 9 5.61 -0.37 18.28
C ASN A 9 4.31 0.40 18.02
N ALA A 10 3.66 0.93 19.06
CA ALA A 10 2.47 1.76 18.89
C ALA A 10 2.77 3.01 18.04
N ALA A 11 3.89 3.69 18.32
CA ALA A 11 4.33 4.86 17.54
C ALA A 11 4.65 4.52 16.08
N LYS A 12 5.28 3.36 15.80
CA LYS A 12 5.53 2.91 14.42
C LYS A 12 4.24 2.47 13.72
N SER A 13 3.34 1.83 14.46
CA SER A 13 2.11 1.28 13.90
C SER A 13 1.06 2.34 13.59
N SER A 14 1.03 3.45 14.34
CA SER A 14 0.14 4.57 14.03
C SER A 14 0.42 5.12 12.62
N ILE A 15 1.69 5.22 12.23
CA ILE A 15 2.07 5.64 10.87
C ILE A 15 1.73 4.55 9.86
N ARG A 16 2.15 3.30 10.10
CA ARG A 16 1.93 2.17 9.17
C ARG A 16 0.46 1.92 8.86
N ALA A 17 -0.43 2.05 9.83
CA ALA A 17 -1.85 1.75 9.68
C ALA A 17 -2.50 2.55 8.53
N HIS A 18 -2.03 3.77 8.29
CA HIS A 18 -2.53 4.62 7.22
C HIS A 18 -2.24 4.07 5.81
N VAL A 19 -1.18 3.29 5.64
CA VAL A 19 -0.73 2.78 4.32
C VAL A 19 -0.82 1.26 4.18
N GLU A 20 -1.08 0.54 5.27
CA GLU A 20 -1.15 -0.92 5.29
C GLU A 20 -2.20 -1.47 4.30
N HIS A 21 -3.34 -0.77 4.18
CA HIS A 21 -4.39 -1.14 3.23
C HIS A 21 -3.92 -1.07 1.76
N VAL A 22 -3.04 -0.13 1.41
CA VAL A 22 -2.43 0.00 0.07
C VAL A 22 -1.60 -1.25 -0.22
N PHE A 23 -0.68 -1.59 0.69
CA PHE A 23 0.18 -2.75 0.54
C PHE A 23 -0.61 -4.07 0.52
N ALA A 24 -1.67 -4.18 1.33
CA ALA A 24 -2.56 -5.33 1.32
C ALA A 24 -3.26 -5.49 -0.03
N HIS A 25 -3.78 -4.40 -0.62
CA HIS A 25 -4.37 -4.44 -1.95
C HIS A 25 -3.35 -4.86 -3.01
N GLN A 26 -2.16 -4.26 -3.01
CA GLN A 26 -1.12 -4.58 -3.98
C GLN A 26 -0.65 -6.03 -3.88
N LYS A 27 -0.44 -6.56 -2.68
CA LYS A 27 -0.04 -7.97 -2.50
C LYS A 27 -1.16 -8.95 -2.88
N ASN A 28 -2.38 -8.71 -2.43
CA ASN A 28 -3.48 -9.65 -2.61
C ASN A 28 -4.10 -9.55 -4.02
N ARG A 29 -4.46 -8.34 -4.47
CA ARG A 29 -5.16 -8.12 -5.73
C ARG A 29 -4.23 -8.08 -6.93
N PHE A 30 -3.04 -7.50 -6.78
CA PHE A 30 -2.08 -7.41 -7.89
C PHE A 30 -1.00 -8.50 -7.86
N GLY A 31 -0.97 -9.35 -6.83
CA GLY A 31 0.08 -10.37 -6.68
C GLY A 31 1.48 -9.77 -6.62
N LEU A 32 1.62 -8.55 -6.08
CA LEU A 32 2.87 -7.79 -6.17
C LEU A 32 4.02 -8.53 -5.48
N PHE A 33 4.99 -8.95 -6.28
CA PHE A 33 6.24 -9.54 -5.82
C PHE A 33 7.43 -8.96 -6.60
N ILE A 34 8.41 -8.38 -5.91
CA ILE A 34 9.61 -7.81 -6.52
C ILE A 34 10.76 -8.83 -6.40
N ARG A 35 11.03 -9.56 -7.48
CA ARG A 35 12.19 -10.46 -7.66
C ARG A 35 12.99 -10.15 -8.93
N THR A 36 12.82 -8.95 -9.47
CA THR A 36 13.44 -8.52 -10.72
C THR A 36 14.90 -8.13 -10.50
N ILE A 37 15.77 -8.52 -11.43
CA ILE A 37 17.18 -8.07 -11.45
C ILE A 37 17.24 -6.64 -11.99
N GLY A 38 17.91 -5.74 -11.27
CA GLY A 38 18.14 -4.34 -11.67
C GLY A 38 17.12 -3.36 -11.07
N LEU A 39 17.65 -2.23 -10.57
CA LEU A 39 16.89 -1.20 -9.85
C LEU A 39 15.80 -0.58 -10.71
N ALA A 40 16.13 -0.15 -11.94
CA ALA A 40 15.17 0.47 -12.84
C ALA A 40 13.93 -0.42 -13.13
N ARG A 41 14.10 -1.74 -13.19
CA ARG A 41 12.97 -2.68 -13.39
C ARG A 41 12.11 -2.82 -12.14
N ALA A 42 12.75 -2.84 -10.97
CA ALA A 42 12.04 -2.86 -9.69
C ALA A 42 11.24 -1.56 -9.49
N GLU A 43 11.86 -0.41 -9.78
CA GLU A 43 11.22 0.90 -9.75
C GLU A 43 10.03 0.96 -10.70
N ALA A 44 10.20 0.57 -11.97
CA ALA A 44 9.11 0.54 -12.93
C ALA A 44 7.92 -0.32 -12.44
N LYS A 45 8.19 -1.51 -11.89
CA LYS A 45 7.15 -2.40 -11.35
C LYS A 45 6.42 -1.78 -10.16
N LEU A 46 7.13 -1.13 -9.25
CA LEU A 46 6.54 -0.44 -8.11
C LEU A 46 5.70 0.76 -8.56
N THR A 47 6.21 1.57 -9.48
CA THR A 47 5.53 2.75 -10.02
C THR A 47 4.23 2.38 -10.72
N LEU A 48 4.23 1.38 -11.59
CA LEU A 48 3.02 0.93 -12.29
C LEU A 48 1.99 0.36 -11.31
N CYS A 49 2.44 -0.37 -10.29
CA CYS A 49 1.57 -0.90 -9.25
C CYS A 49 0.91 0.21 -8.41
N ASN A 50 1.66 1.25 -8.06
CA ASN A 50 1.14 2.43 -7.36
C ASN A 50 0.14 3.19 -8.24
N LEU A 51 0.44 3.36 -9.52
CA LEU A 51 -0.46 4.03 -10.47
C LEU A 51 -1.80 3.27 -10.61
N ALA A 52 -1.74 1.95 -10.81
CA ALA A 52 -2.93 1.12 -10.89
C ALA A 52 -3.77 1.15 -9.60
N TYR A 53 -3.11 1.14 -8.43
CA TYR A 53 -3.79 1.29 -7.15
C TYR A 53 -4.54 2.63 -7.06
N ASN A 54 -3.88 3.73 -7.44
CA ASN A 54 -4.49 5.06 -7.38
C ASN A 54 -5.68 5.19 -8.33
N PHE A 55 -5.63 4.58 -9.53
CA PHE A 55 -6.81 4.54 -10.41
C PHE A 55 -7.97 3.73 -9.81
N ASN A 56 -7.70 2.56 -9.23
CA ASN A 56 -8.74 1.79 -8.54
C ASN A 56 -9.36 2.59 -7.38
N ARG A 57 -8.52 3.31 -6.63
CA ARG A 57 -8.95 4.17 -5.52
C ARG A 57 -9.77 5.35 -6.01
N LEU A 58 -9.38 5.99 -7.11
CA LEU A 58 -10.16 7.05 -7.75
C LEU A 58 -11.54 6.53 -8.16
N ILE A 59 -11.60 5.42 -8.91
CA ILE A 59 -12.86 4.81 -9.33
C ILE A 59 -13.76 4.49 -8.13
N PHE A 60 -13.20 4.01 -7.02
CA PHE A 60 -13.96 3.79 -5.80
C PHE A 60 -14.57 5.10 -5.27
N HIS A 61 -13.79 6.17 -5.18
CA HIS A 61 -14.28 7.47 -4.71
C HIS A 61 -15.36 8.05 -5.64
N GLU A 62 -15.13 8.06 -6.96
CA GLU A 62 -16.10 8.52 -7.97
C GLU A 62 -17.42 7.72 -7.91
N ARG A 63 -17.34 6.40 -7.70
CA ARG A 63 -18.52 5.55 -7.50
C ARG A 63 -19.27 5.88 -6.21
N ARG A 64 -18.54 6.23 -5.15
CA ARG A 64 -19.16 6.62 -3.87
C ARG A 64 -19.86 7.96 -3.99
N GLU A 65 -19.21 8.95 -4.62
CA GLU A 65 -19.78 10.27 -4.86
C GLU A 65 -21.02 10.22 -5.77
N SER A 66 -20.99 9.41 -6.83
CA SER A 66 -22.17 9.24 -7.71
C SER A 66 -23.34 8.50 -7.06
N MET A 67 -23.11 7.79 -5.95
CA MET A 67 -24.15 7.11 -5.17
C MET A 67 -24.75 7.98 -4.03
N GLY A 68 -24.21 9.18 -3.76
CA GLY A 68 -24.70 10.11 -2.74
C GLY A 68 -23.62 10.66 -1.81
#